data_AF-M6ZJV4-F1
#
_entry.id   AF-M6ZJV4-F1
#
_cell.length_a   1.000
_cell.length_b   1.000
_cell.length_c   1.000
_cell.angle_alpha   90.00
_cell.angle_beta   90.00
_cell.angle_gamma   90.00
#
_symmetry.space_group_name_H-M   'P 1'
#
loop_
_entity.id
_entity.type
_entity.pdbx_description
1 polymer ?
#
loop_
_entity_poly.entity_id
_entity_poly.type
_entity_poly.pdbx_seq_one_letter_code
_entity_poly.pdbx_strand_id
1 'polypeptide(L)' 'MHVENGFQEIEFKNDLTTLALHNGLTNWKSLRVTYVGIGSGLKKAGVNEDKFQTFLSEIGTSNPEIVESIRKGFHQF' A
#
# COMPACT_ATOMS: atom_id res chain seq x y z
N MET A 1 -5.78 -8.56 12.35
CA MET A 1 -6.07 -7.47 11.39
C MET A 1 -7.57 -7.20 11.46
N HIS A 2 -7.96 -6.03 11.97
CA HIS A 2 -9.37 -5.63 12.09
C HIS A 2 -9.82 -5.04 10.76
N VAL A 3 -10.45 -5.85 9.92
CA VAL A 3 -11.00 -5.43 8.62
C VAL A 3 -12.47 -4.98 8.76
N GLU A 4 -12.99 -4.91 9.99
CA GLU A 4 -14.41 -4.59 10.26
C GLU A 4 -14.72 -3.08 10.26
N ASN A 5 -13.69 -2.20 10.30
CA ASN A 5 -13.86 -0.73 10.39
C ASN A 5 -13.34 0.06 9.17
N GLY A 6 -13.19 -0.59 8.01
CA GLY A 6 -12.64 0.06 6.80
C GLY A 6 -11.12 0.30 6.85
N PHE A 7 -10.55 0.89 5.81
CA PHE A 7 -9.12 1.19 5.75
C PHE A 7 -8.75 2.32 6.71
N GLN A 8 -7.82 2.05 7.62
CA GLN A 8 -7.28 3.03 8.56
C GLN A 8 -5.90 3.48 8.09
N GLU A 9 -5.86 4.56 7.30
CA GLU A 9 -4.65 5.07 6.65
C GLU A 9 -3.49 5.32 7.63
N ILE A 10 -3.79 5.87 8.81
CA ILE A 10 -2.79 6.17 9.84
C ILE A 10 -2.17 4.88 10.39
N GLU A 11 -2.99 3.90 10.75
CA GLU A 11 -2.51 2.60 11.25
C GLU A 11 -1.66 1.90 10.20
N PHE A 12 -2.14 1.86 8.95
CA PHE A 12 -1.40 1.31 7.83
C PHE A 12 -0.02 1.97 7.66
N LYS A 13 0.05 3.30 7.71
CA LYS A 13 1.31 4.05 7.58
C LYS A 13 2.24 3.81 8.77
N ASN A 14 1.71 3.64 9.98
CA ASN A 14 2.50 3.36 11.18
C ASN A 14 3.10 1.95 11.14
N ASP A 15 2.29 0.95 10.77
CA ASP A 15 2.74 -0.43 10.60
C ASP A 15 3.81 -0.51 9.50
N LEU A 16 3.58 0.14 8.36
CA LEU A 16 4.55 0.18 7.26
C LEU A 16 5.84 0.89 7.65
N THR A 17 5.76 1.98 8.43
CA THR A 17 6.94 2.69 8.95
C THR A 17 7.74 1.80 9.89
N THR A 18 7.06 1.06 10.77
CA THR A 18 7.68 0.11 11.69
C THR A 18 8.37 -1.01 10.92
N LEU A 19 7.68 -1.62 9.96
CA LEU A 19 8.25 -2.67 9.10
C LEU A 19 9.45 -2.16 8.29
N ALA A 20 9.34 -0.99 7.68
CA ALA A 20 10.43 -0.40 6.91
C ALA A 20 11.66 -0.17 7.80
N LEU A 21 11.47 0.39 8.99
CA LEU A 21 12.55 0.62 9.96
C LEU A 21 13.23 -0.69 10.38
N HIS A 22 12.46 -1.75 10.67
CA HIS A 22 13.01 -3.08 10.97
C HIS A 22 13.87 -3.66 9.84
N ASN A 23 13.63 -3.23 8.59
CA ASN A 23 14.41 -3.63 7.42
C ASN A 23 15.46 -2.59 7.01
N GLY A 24 15.77 -1.61 7.87
CA GLY A 24 16.77 -0.58 7.60
C GLY A 24 16.33 0.53 6.62
N LEU A 25 15.04 0.58 6.27
CA LEU A 25 14.46 1.57 5.37
C LEU A 25 13.78 2.69 6.17
N THR A 26 14.40 3.87 6.22
CA THR A 26 13.87 5.03 6.95
C THR A 26 13.12 6.04 6.07
N ASN A 27 13.34 6.00 4.75
CA ASN A 27 12.79 6.93 3.76
C ASN A 27 11.77 6.28 2.81
N TRP A 28 11.08 5.22 3.26
CA TRP A 28 10.22 4.40 2.41
C TRP A 28 9.18 5.19 1.60
N LYS A 29 8.68 6.31 2.13
CA LYS A 29 7.71 7.22 1.49
C LYS A 29 8.23 7.86 0.20
N SER A 30 9.55 7.97 0.05
CA SER A 30 10.20 8.54 -1.13
C SER A 30 10.56 7.47 -2.17
N LEU A 31 10.40 6.19 -1.85
CA LEU A 31 10.83 5.08 -2.68
C LEU A 31 9.64 4.50 -3.46
N ARG A 32 9.60 4.72 -4.78
CA ARG A 32 8.56 4.16 -5.66
C ARG A 32 8.43 2.64 -5.55
N VAL A 33 9.57 1.95 -5.38
CA VAL A 33 9.61 0.49 -5.25
C VAL A 33 8.81 -0.02 -4.05
N THR A 34 8.71 0.76 -2.96
CA THR A 34 7.88 0.42 -1.80
C THR A 34 6.42 0.31 -2.22
N TYR A 35 5.93 1.28 -3.01
CA TYR A 35 4.55 1.32 -3.47
C TYR A 35 4.21 0.20 -4.45
N VAL A 36 5.15 -0.18 -5.31
CA VAL A 36 5.02 -1.42 -6.12
C VAL A 36 4.94 -2.66 -5.22
N GLY A 37 5.75 -2.72 -4.16
CA GLY A 37 5.70 -3.79 -3.17
C GLY A 37 4.34 -3.89 -2.46
N ILE A 38 3.75 -2.76 -2.09
CA ILE A 38 2.40 -2.70 -1.47
C ILE A 38 1.36 -3.30 -2.41
N GLY A 39 1.31 -2.86 -3.67
CA GLY A 39 0.39 -3.42 -4.66
C GLY A 39 0.55 -4.93 -4.83
N SER A 40 1.80 -5.39 -4.93
CA SER A 40 2.13 -6.82 -5.04
C SER A 40 1.66 -7.60 -3.81
N GLY A 41 1.82 -7.03 -2.61
CA GLY A 41 1.38 -7.63 -1.34
C GLY A 41 -0.14 -7.79 -1.28
N LEU A 42 -0.89 -6.77 -1.69
CA LEU A 42 -2.36 -6.83 -1.77
C LEU A 42 -2.84 -7.95 -2.69
N LYS A 43 -2.24 -8.07 -3.89
CA LYS A 43 -2.57 -9.15 -4.83
C LYS A 43 -2.27 -10.53 -4.24
N LYS A 44 -1.09 -10.69 -3.62
CA LYS A 44 -0.70 -11.96 -2.96
C LYS A 44 -1.61 -12.32 -1.78
N ALA A 45 -2.18 -11.33 -1.10
CA ALA A 45 -3.16 -11.52 -0.04
C ALA A 45 -4.56 -11.88 -0.56
N GLY A 46 -4.77 -11.97 -1.88
CA GLY A 46 -6.06 -12.33 -2.48
C GLY A 46 -7.09 -11.19 -2.47
N VAL A 47 -6.64 -9.93 -2.33
CA VAL A 47 -7.51 -8.77 -2.49
C VAL A 47 -8.07 -8.76 -3.92
N ASN A 48 -9.39 -8.61 -4.05
CA ASN A 48 -10.07 -8.52 -5.34
C ASN A 48 -10.06 -7.09 -5.89
N GLU A 49 -10.49 -6.93 -7.14
CA GLU A 49 -10.44 -5.64 -7.83
C GLU A 49 -11.26 -4.56 -7.12
N ASP A 50 -12.48 -4.88 -6.67
CA ASP A 50 -13.34 -3.91 -5.98
C ASP A 50 -12.68 -3.37 -4.70
N LYS A 51 -12.16 -4.26 -3.85
CA LYS A 51 -11.45 -3.87 -2.62
C LYS A 51 -10.15 -3.12 -2.92
N PHE A 52 -9.49 -3.45 -4.03
CA PHE A 52 -8.31 -2.72 -4.48
C PHE A 52 -8.64 -1.29 -4.90
N GLN A 53 -9.72 -1.07 -5.65
CA GLN A 53 -10.17 0.28 -6.02
C GLN A 53 -10.60 1.11 -4.80
N THR A 54 -11.25 0.48 -3.82
CA THR A 54 -11.56 1.12 -2.52
C THR A 54 -10.26 1.55 -1.81
N PHE A 55 -9.29 0.65 -1.68
CA PHE A 55 -7.98 0.97 -1.08
C PHE A 55 -7.28 2.15 -1.77
N LEU A 56 -7.28 2.19 -3.12
CA LEU A 56 -6.69 3.30 -3.86
C LEU A 56 -7.41 4.65 -3.63
N SER A 57 -8.72 4.60 -3.38
CA SER A 57 -9.50 5.80 -3.07
C SER A 57 -9.24 6.30 -1.64
N GLU A 58 -8.92 5.38 -0.72
CA GLU A 58 -8.76 5.65 0.71
C GLU A 58 -7.30 5.92 1.14
N ILE A 59 -6.29 5.58 0.33
CA ILE A 59 -4.87 5.80 0.67
C ILE A 59 -4.44 7.27 0.75
N GLY A 60 -5.35 8.20 0.46
CA GLY A 60 -5.19 9.62 0.82
C GLY A 60 -4.01 10.34 0.15
N THR A 61 -3.47 9.80 -0.95
CA THR A 61 -2.34 10.41 -1.65
C THR A 61 -2.79 11.22 -2.86
N SER A 62 -2.40 12.49 -2.90
CA SER A 62 -2.59 13.35 -4.09
C SER A 62 -1.55 13.12 -5.18
N ASN A 63 -0.57 12.23 -4.96
CA ASN A 63 0.50 11.97 -5.92
C ASN A 63 0.09 10.84 -6.89
N PRO A 64 -0.15 11.14 -8.17
CA PRO A 64 -0.55 10.14 -9.15
C PRO A 64 0.52 9.08 -9.40
N GLU A 65 1.82 9.40 -9.26
CA GLU A 65 2.90 8.42 -9.44
C GLU A 65 2.88 7.34 -8.35
N ILE A 66 2.44 7.68 -7.14
CA ILE A 66 2.26 6.71 -6.05
C ILE A 66 1.14 5.74 -6.39
N VAL A 67 -0.01 6.27 -6.82
CA VAL A 67 -1.17 5.46 -7.22
C VAL A 67 -0.80 4.53 -8.37
N GLU A 68 -0.09 5.03 -9.38
CA GLU A 68 0.37 4.21 -10.50
C GLU A 68 1.34 3.10 -10.06
N SER A 69 2.27 3.40 -9.15
CA SER A 69 3.21 2.41 -8.62
C SER A 69 2.48 1.27 -7.90
N ILE A 70 1.47 1.59 -7.11
CA ILE A 70 0.63 0.60 -6.43
C ILE A 70 -0.15 -0.23 -7.48
N ARG A 71 -0.81 0.43 -8.45
CA ARG A 71 -1.52 -0.25 -9.55
C ARG A 71 -0.61 -1.22 -10.31
N LYS A 72 0.61 -0.79 -10.62
CA LYS A 72 1.61 -1.62 -11.29
C LYS A 72 1.91 -2.88 -10.48
N GLY A 73 2.17 -2.74 -9.19
CA GLY A 73 2.45 -3.89 -8.31
C GLY A 73 1.29 -4.87 -8.21
N PHE A 74 0.05 -4.37 -8.13
CA PHE A 74 -1.14 -5.20 -8.00
C PHE A 74 -1.39 -6.09 -9.24
N HIS A 75 -1.04 -5.59 -10.42
CA HIS A 75 -1.24 -6.29 -11.71
C HIS A 75 0.04 -6.98 -12.23
N GLN A 76 1.09 -7.09 -11.42
CA GLN A 76 2.37 -7.62 -11.88
C GLN A 76 2.39 -9.16 -12.06
N PHE A 77 1.29 -9.86 -11.80
CA PHE A 77 1.20 -11.33 -11.85
C PHE A 77 -0.15 -11.80 -12.38
#